data_AF-A0AAP0AXN5-F1
#
_entry.id   AF-A0AAP0AXN5-F1
#
_cell.length_a   1.000
_cell.length_b   1.000
_cell.length_c   1.000
_cell.angle_alpha   90.00
_cell.angle_beta   90.00
_cell.angle_gamma   90.00
#
_symmetry.space_group_name_H-M   'P 1'
#
loop_
_entity.id
_entity.type
_entity.pdbx_description
1 polymer ?
#
loop_
_entity_poly.entity_id
_entity_poly.type
_entity_poly.pdbx_seq_one_letter_code
_entity_poly.pdbx_strand_id
1 'polypeptide(L)' 'METKNIKGTIFENYKPRSDLPALVEKCMNMVNLSAQELELEKFITHDVPLPEINKAFEYLIKGESLRCVICME' A
#
# COMPACT_ATOMS: atom_id res chain seq x y z
N MET A 1 8.39 19.65 33.39
CA MET A 1 8.48 18.26 32.87
C MET A 1 7.41 18.10 31.81
N GLU A 2 7.78 18.09 30.52
CA GLU A 2 6.82 17.75 29.47
C GLU A 2 6.45 16.27 29.57
N THR A 3 5.17 15.99 29.75
CA THR A 3 4.64 14.62 29.73
C THR A 3 4.65 14.10 28.29
N LYS A 4 5.35 12.98 28.04
CA LYS A 4 5.31 12.31 26.74
C LYS A 4 3.95 11.62 26.59
N ASN A 5 3.25 11.89 25.50
CA ASN A 5 1.97 11.28 25.19
C ASN A 5 2.15 10.13 24.19
N ILE A 6 1.63 8.96 24.51
CA ILE A 6 1.55 7.82 23.59
C ILE A 6 0.28 8.00 22.76
N LYS A 7 0.43 8.00 21.43
CA LYS A 7 -0.70 8.04 20.49
C LYS A 7 -0.70 6.76 19.66
N GLY A 8 -1.88 6.18 19.50
CA GLY A 8 -2.15 5.13 18.52
C GLY A 8 -3.00 5.68 17.38
N THR A 9 -3.07 4.95 16.28
CA THR A 9 -3.95 5.29 15.16
C THR A 9 -4.50 4.04 14.51
N ILE A 10 -5.71 4.13 13.98
CA ILE A 10 -6.31 3.11 13.14
C ILE A 10 -6.39 3.74 11.76
N PHE A 11 -5.75 3.09 10.76
CA PHE A 11 -5.71 3.58 9.39
C PHE A 11 -5.22 5.04 9.27
N GLU A 12 -4.22 5.42 10.08
CA GLU A 12 -3.66 6.78 10.15
C GLU A 12 -4.69 7.91 10.37
N ASN A 13 -5.84 7.58 10.95
CA ASN A 13 -6.99 8.49 11.12
C ASN A 13 -7.61 8.98 9.80
N TYR A 14 -7.31 8.32 8.67
CA TYR A 14 -7.99 8.59 7.41
C TYR A 14 -9.45 8.18 7.49
N LYS A 15 -10.33 9.06 6.98
CA LYS A 15 -11.72 8.74 6.71
C LYS A 15 -11.83 8.14 5.31
N PRO A 16 -12.22 6.86 5.15
CA PRO A 16 -12.14 6.18 3.85
C PRO A 16 -12.89 6.86 2.71
N ARG A 17 -14.02 7.50 2.97
CA ARG A 17 -14.84 8.12 1.91
C ARG A 17 -14.38 9.51 1.50
N SER A 18 -13.91 10.33 2.45
CA SER A 18 -13.54 11.72 2.18
C SER A 18 -12.06 11.87 1.84
N ASP A 19 -11.19 11.11 2.51
CA ASP A 19 -9.76 11.39 2.48
C ASP A 19 -9.02 10.47 1.50
N LEU A 20 -9.53 9.25 1.27
CA LEU A 20 -8.91 8.28 0.37
C LEU A 20 -8.88 8.74 -1.10
N PRO A 21 -9.94 9.37 -1.67
CA PRO A 21 -9.88 9.86 -3.05
C PRO A 21 -8.79 10.92 -3.24
N ALA A 22 -8.65 11.84 -2.28
CA ALA A 22 -7.61 12.86 -2.31
C ALA A 22 -6.20 12.23 -2.19
N LEU A 23 -6.06 11.17 -1.40
CA LEU A 23 -4.81 10.42 -1.30
C LEU A 23 -4.46 9.73 -2.62
N VAL A 24 -5.42 9.08 -3.28
CA VAL A 24 -5.22 8.46 -4.60
C VAL A 24 -4.84 9.49 -5.64
N GLU A 25 -5.56 10.61 -5.70
CA GLU A 25 -5.24 11.71 -6.62
C GLU A 25 -3.82 12.24 -6.39
N LYS A 26 -3.43 12.43 -5.12
CA LYS A 26 -2.06 12.83 -4.76
C LYS A 26 -1.03 11.80 -5.25
N CYS A 27 -1.27 10.51 -5.01
CA CYS A 27 -0.41 9.44 -5.48
C CYS A 27 -0.26 9.43 -7.01
N MET A 28 -1.37 9.54 -7.74
CA MET A 28 -1.37 9.54 -9.22
C MET A 28 -0.69 10.80 -9.79
N ASN A 29 -0.90 11.97 -9.19
CA ASN A 29 -0.24 13.21 -9.61
C ASN A 29 1.27 13.18 -9.35
N MET A 30 1.71 12.54 -8.24
CA MET A 30 3.13 12.35 -7.92
C MET A 30 3.83 11.33 -8.84
N VAL A 31 3.10 10.39 -9.44
CA VAL A 31 3.63 9.47 -10.46
C VAL A 31 3.81 10.16 -11.82
N ASN A 32 2.94 11.12 -12.17
CA ASN A 32 2.92 11.74 -13.50
C ASN A 32 3.71 13.06 -13.62
N LEU A 33 4.09 13.68 -12.50
CA LEU A 33 4.95 14.86 -12.47
C LEU A 33 6.36 14.44 -12.09
N SER A 34 7.38 15.08 -12.68
CA SER A 34 8.82 14.81 -12.49
C SER A 34 9.35 14.97 -11.04
N ALA A 35 8.46 15.18 -10.06
CA ALA A 35 8.72 15.06 -8.63
C ALA A 35 8.23 13.68 -8.17
N GLN A 36 9.02 12.67 -8.50
CA GLN A 36 8.79 11.24 -8.25
C GLN A 36 8.94 10.94 -6.74
N GLU A 37 8.10 11.53 -5.90
CA GLU A 37 8.20 11.42 -4.44
C GLU A 37 7.60 10.11 -3.89
N LEU A 38 6.79 9.38 -4.68
CA LEU A 38 6.07 8.18 -4.26
C LEU A 38 6.14 7.08 -5.34
N GLU A 39 7.14 6.21 -5.23
CA GLU A 39 7.33 5.06 -6.13
C GLU A 39 6.49 3.86 -5.66
N LEU A 40 5.17 3.95 -5.83
CA LEU A 40 4.24 2.91 -5.37
C LEU A 40 4.52 1.54 -5.99
N GLU A 41 4.99 1.53 -7.25
CA GLU A 41 5.33 0.30 -7.98
C GLU A 41 6.43 -0.52 -7.28
N LYS A 42 7.37 0.12 -6.59
CA LYS A 42 8.46 -0.59 -5.89
C LYS A 42 7.99 -1.46 -4.73
N PHE A 43 6.78 -1.19 -4.21
CA PHE A 43 6.20 -2.02 -3.15
C PHE A 43 5.56 -3.29 -3.71
N ILE A 44 5.20 -3.32 -5.00
CA ILE A 44 4.65 -4.50 -5.67
C ILE A 44 5.83 -5.36 -6.11
N THR A 45 6.00 -6.52 -5.47
CA THR A 45 7.11 -7.44 -5.81
C THR A 45 6.66 -8.67 -6.58
N HIS A 46 5.38 -9.01 -6.52
CA HIS A 46 4.80 -10.18 -7.19
C HIS A 46 3.41 -9.86 -7.71
N ASP A 47 3.06 -10.49 -8.82
CA ASP A 47 1.71 -10.52 -9.37
C ASP A 47 1.31 -11.98 -9.57
N VAL A 48 0.10 -12.33 -9.15
CA VAL A 48 -0.43 -13.70 -9.32
C VAL A 48 -1.86 -13.65 -9.84
N PRO A 49 -2.25 -14.59 -10.72
CA PRO A 49 -3.65 -14.71 -11.11
C PRO A 49 -4.46 -15.34 -9.96
N LEU A 50 -5.75 -15.02 -9.88
CA LEU A 50 -6.65 -15.49 -8.82
C LEU A 50 -6.65 -17.03 -8.63
N PRO A 51 -6.58 -17.87 -9.69
CA PRO A 51 -6.48 -19.32 -9.53
C PRO A 51 -5.23 -19.77 -8.75
N GLU A 52 -4.18 -18.95 -8.71
CA GLU A 52 -2.92 -19.23 -8.02
C GLU A 52 -2.78 -18.48 -6.69
N ILE A 53 -3.89 -18.03 -6.10
CA ILE A 53 -3.90 -17.26 -4.83
C ILE A 53 -3.08 -17.91 -3.70
N ASN A 54 -2.98 -19.24 -3.66
CA ASN A 54 -2.17 -19.96 -2.68
C ASN A 54 -0.67 -19.61 -2.78
N LYS A 55 -0.15 -19.35 -3.99
CA LYS A 55 1.24 -18.89 -4.16
C LYS A 55 1.47 -17.53 -3.51
N ALA A 56 0.47 -16.63 -3.52
CA ALA A 56 0.56 -15.35 -2.82
C ALA A 56 0.78 -15.54 -1.31
N PHE A 57 0.06 -16.48 -0.71
CA PHE A 57 0.20 -16.81 0.71
C PHE A 57 1.56 -17.46 1.01
N GLU A 58 2.07 -18.30 0.11
CA GLU A 58 3.42 -18.84 0.25
C GLU A 58 4.49 -17.74 0.27
N TYR A 59 4.42 -16.77 -0.65
CA TYR A 59 5.35 -15.64 -0.67
C TYR A 59 5.28 -14.81 0.62
N LEU A 60 4.07 -14.62 1.17
CA LEU A 60 3.89 -13.92 2.44
C LEU A 60 4.55 -14.67 3.60
N ILE A 61 4.33 -15.99 3.71
CA ILE A 61 4.88 -16.81 4.80
C ILE A 61 6.40 -16.92 4.72
N LYS A 62 6.96 -17.01 3.52
CA LYS A 62 8.41 -17.08 3.29
C LYS A 62 9.11 -15.73 3.47
N GLY A 63 8.35 -14.63 3.55
CA GLY A 63 8.90 -13.27 3.61
C GLY A 63 9.50 -12.80 2.27
N GLU A 64 9.08 -13.40 1.16
CA GLU A 64 9.57 -13.10 -0.19
C GLU A 64 8.77 -11.96 -0.86
N SER A 65 7.60 -11.60 -0.32
CA SER A 65 6.75 -10.52 -0.84
C SER A 65 6.65 -9.31 0.10
N LEU A 66 6.79 -8.10 -0.45
CA LEU A 66 6.37 -6.86 0.21
C LEU A 66 4.87 -6.65 -0.02
N ARG A 67 4.44 -6.60 -1.28
CA ARG A 67 3.04 -6.68 -1.71
C ARG A 67 2.95 -7.61 -2.91
N CYS A 68 1.86 -8.37 -2.93
CA CYS A 68 1.48 -9.23 -4.03
C CYS A 68 0.13 -8.76 -4.56
N VAL A 69 0.02 -8.46 -5.85
CA VAL A 69 -1.26 -8.12 -6.47
C VAL A 69 -1.89 -9.41 -6.99
N ILE A 70 -3.17 -9.60 -6.67
CA ILE A 70 -3.95 -10.71 -7.16
C ILE A 70 -4.81 -10.20 -8.31
N CYS A 71 -4.46 -10.60 -9.53
CA CYS A 71 -5.17 -10.22 -10.74
C CYS A 71 -6.35 -11.18 -10.97
N MET A 72 -7.48 -10.65 -11.45
CA MET A 72 -8.70 -11.42 -11.67
C MET A 72 -8.72 -12.19 -13.02
N GLU A 73 -7.61 -12.15 -13.76
CA GLU A 73 -7.43 -12.79 -15.06
C GLU A 73 -7.22 -14.31 -14.96
#